data_AF-A0AA42HJN4-F1
#
_entry.id   AF-A0AA42HJN4-F1
#
_cell.length_a   1.000
_cell.length_b   1.000
_cell.length_c   1.000
_cell.angle_alpha   90.00
_cell.angle_beta   90.00
_cell.angle_gamma   90.00
#
_symmetry.space_group_name_H-M   'P 1'
#
loop_
_entity.id
_entity.type
_entity.pdbx_description
1 polymer ?
#
loop_
_entity_poly.entity_id
_entity_poly.type
_entity_poly.pdbx_seq_one_letter_code
_entity_poly.pdbx_strand_id
1 'polypeptide(L)'
;MQPTSEKQWYLVQCKPRQDLRALENLTRQQYECLLPMQHVGRIRNGAIRHQAEPLFPGYLFIELDTSQDNWMPIRSTRGVSQIVRFDSQPLAVPSSVIEKIRSRDAAIAPLFETGERVRIGISGSPGVEAIFEAIDGTERVILLLNLLHRESRVSVPITQVARFA
;
A
#
# COMPACT_ATOMS: atom_id res chain seq x y z
N MET A 1 40.33 11.31 -3.79
CA MET A 1 38.98 11.05 -3.24
C MET A 1 38.04 10.83 -4.40
N GLN A 2 37.62 9.59 -4.65
CA GLN A 2 36.56 9.30 -5.62
C GLN A 2 35.22 9.64 -4.95
N PRO A 3 34.28 10.32 -5.61
CA PRO A 3 32.95 10.52 -5.05
C PRO A 3 32.27 9.15 -4.96
N THR A 4 31.88 8.73 -3.76
CA THR A 4 31.06 7.55 -3.56
C THR A 4 29.70 7.83 -4.17
N SER A 5 29.49 7.30 -5.37
CA SER A 5 28.23 7.31 -6.12
C SER A 5 27.25 6.41 -5.36
N GLU A 6 26.58 6.95 -4.34
CA GLU A 6 25.58 6.21 -3.58
C GLU A 6 24.20 6.46 -4.18
N LYS A 7 23.65 5.41 -4.79
CA LYS A 7 22.24 5.36 -5.15
C LYS A 7 21.38 5.50 -3.90
N GLN A 8 20.38 6.37 -3.98
CA GLN A 8 19.42 6.60 -2.92
C GLN A 8 18.00 6.50 -3.47
N TRP A 9 17.07 6.11 -2.61
CA TRP A 9 15.66 6.10 -2.96
C TRP A 9 15.04 7.45 -2.72
N TYR A 10 14.13 7.87 -3.60
CA TYR A 10 13.39 9.12 -3.51
C TYR A 10 11.92 8.86 -3.75
N LEU A 11 11.07 9.79 -3.28
CA LEU A 11 9.63 9.70 -3.45
C LEU A 11 9.17 10.56 -4.65
N VAL A 12 8.39 9.96 -5.53
CA VAL A 12 7.74 10.62 -6.66
C VAL A 12 6.25 10.72 -6.39
N GLN A 13 5.72 11.93 -6.44
CA GLN A 13 4.29 12.17 -6.43
C GLN A 13 3.72 11.98 -7.84
N CYS A 14 2.72 11.13 -7.96
CA CYS A 14 1.98 10.85 -9.18
C CYS A 14 0.77 11.78 -9.33
N LYS A 15 0.32 11.95 -10.58
CA LYS A 15 -0.98 12.58 -10.87
C LYS A 15 -2.12 11.68 -10.38
N PRO A 16 -3.28 12.23 -10.02
CA PRO A 16 -4.40 11.44 -9.49
C PRO A 16 -4.76 10.26 -10.39
N ARG A 17 -4.75 9.04 -9.81
CA ARG A 17 -5.06 7.76 -10.47
C ARG A 17 -4.16 7.42 -11.67
N GLN A 18 -2.93 7.92 -11.69
CA GLN A 18 -1.96 7.68 -12.77
C GLN A 18 -0.68 6.99 -12.29
N ASP A 19 -0.71 6.36 -11.12
CA ASP A 19 0.41 5.68 -10.47
C ASP A 19 1.05 4.63 -11.39
N LEU A 20 0.23 3.74 -11.95
CA LEU A 20 0.66 2.72 -12.91
C LEU A 20 1.25 3.33 -14.19
N ARG A 21 0.67 4.45 -14.65
CA ARG A 21 1.17 5.16 -15.84
C ARG A 21 2.51 5.83 -15.57
N ALA A 22 2.69 6.41 -14.38
CA ALA A 22 3.94 7.00 -13.96
C ALA A 22 5.05 5.93 -13.90
N LEU A 23 4.75 4.80 -13.24
CA LEU A 23 5.64 3.64 -13.17
C LEU A 23 6.05 3.18 -14.57
N GLU A 24 5.09 2.90 -15.45
CA GLU A 24 5.34 2.42 -16.81
C GLU A 24 6.28 3.36 -17.61
N ASN A 25 6.06 4.68 -17.54
CA ASN A 25 6.88 5.63 -18.29
C ASN A 25 8.26 5.84 -17.66
N LEU A 26 8.39 5.82 -16.34
CA LEU A 26 9.70 5.91 -15.66
C LEU A 26 10.54 4.65 -15.91
N THR A 27 9.93 3.47 -15.84
CA THR A 27 10.63 2.21 -16.18
C THR A 27 11.05 2.18 -17.65
N ARG A 28 10.24 2.69 -18.59
CA ARG A 28 10.65 2.86 -20.00
C ARG A 28 11.88 3.76 -20.16
N GLN A 29 11.99 4.79 -19.32
CA GLN A 29 13.15 5.68 -19.25
C GLN A 29 14.36 5.05 -18.51
N GLN A 30 14.28 3.76 -18.16
CA GLN A 30 15.33 2.98 -17.48
C GLN A 30 15.60 3.40 -16.02
N TYR A 31 14.63 4.06 -15.37
CA TYR A 31 14.71 4.28 -13.93
C TYR A 31 14.23 3.05 -13.16
N GLU A 32 14.97 2.68 -12.12
CA GLU A 32 14.54 1.68 -11.14
C GLU A 32 13.45 2.29 -10.25
N CYS A 33 12.27 1.67 -10.25
CA CYS A 33 11.08 2.20 -9.56
C CYS A 33 10.40 1.09 -8.77
N LEU A 34 9.80 1.47 -7.63
CA LEU A 34 8.99 0.59 -6.80
C LEU A 34 7.62 1.24 -6.58
N LEU A 35 6.56 0.55 -6.97
CA LEU A 35 5.18 0.87 -6.62
C LEU A 35 4.63 -0.28 -5.76
N PRO A 36 4.61 -0.13 -4.43
CA PRO A 36 4.10 -1.19 -3.57
C PRO A 36 2.59 -1.33 -3.77
N MET A 37 2.13 -2.56 -3.93
CA MET A 37 0.73 -2.88 -4.20
C MET A 37 0.10 -3.60 -3.01
N GLN A 38 -1.22 -3.55 -2.89
CA GLN A 38 -1.97 -4.30 -1.89
C GLN A 38 -3.25 -4.86 -2.50
N HIS A 39 -3.67 -6.02 -2.01
CA HIS A 39 -4.94 -6.63 -2.39
C HIS A 39 -6.04 -6.19 -1.42
N VAL A 40 -7.02 -5.48 -1.95
CA VAL A 40 -8.17 -5.00 -1.19
C VAL A 40 -9.44 -5.63 -1.72
N GLY A 41 -10.22 -6.25 -0.83
CA GLY A 41 -11.57 -6.70 -1.09
C GLY A 41 -12.54 -5.52 -0.94
N ARG A 42 -13.22 -5.14 -2.02
CA ARG A 42 -14.33 -4.18 -1.96
C ARG A 42 -15.65 -4.88 -2.20
N ILE A 43 -16.68 -4.51 -1.43
CA ILE A 43 -18.05 -4.92 -1.73
C ILE A 43 -18.56 -4.08 -2.89
N ARG A 44 -18.88 -4.74 -4.00
CA ARG A 44 -19.53 -4.12 -5.15
C ARG A 44 -20.73 -4.97 -5.55
N ASN A 45 -21.93 -4.38 -5.50
CA ASN A 45 -23.20 -5.06 -5.79
C ASN A 45 -23.43 -6.32 -4.93
N GLY A 46 -23.09 -6.27 -3.64
CA GLY A 46 -23.30 -7.41 -2.72
C GLY A 46 -22.33 -8.58 -2.91
N ALA A 47 -21.30 -8.45 -3.75
CA ALA A 47 -20.22 -9.42 -3.89
C ALA A 47 -18.88 -8.77 -3.56
N ILE A 48 -17.98 -9.53 -2.92
CA ILE A 48 -16.60 -9.08 -2.69
C ILE A 48 -15.81 -9.27 -3.99
N ARG A 49 -15.11 -8.21 -4.40
CA ARG A 49 -14.11 -8.26 -5.47
C ARG A 49 -12.77 -7.85 -4.91
N HIS A 50 -11.79 -8.74 -5.04
CA HIS A 50 -10.40 -8.42 -4.75
C HIS A 50 -9.83 -7.60 -5.91
N GLN A 51 -9.25 -6.44 -5.58
CA GLN A 51 -8.58 -5.57 -6.53
C GLN A 51 -7.20 -5.24 -5.99
N ALA A 52 -6.19 -5.30 -6.86
CA ALA A 52 -4.87 -4.76 -6.56
C ALA A 52 -4.93 -3.23 -6.68
N GLU A 53 -4.60 -2.53 -5.61
CA GLU A 53 -4.48 -1.07 -5.57
C GLU A 53 -3.13 -0.67 -4.96
N PRO A 54 -2.57 0.52 -5.29
CA PRO A 54 -1.33 0.98 -4.67
C PRO A 54 -1.45 1.07 -3.14
N LEU A 55 -0.40 0.67 -2.42
CA LEU A 55 -0.31 0.81 -0.96
C LEU A 55 -0.28 2.27 -0.54
N PHE A 56 0.37 3.12 -1.34
CA PHE A 56 0.45 4.57 -1.16
C PHE A 56 -0.10 5.27 -2.41
N PRO A 57 -1.43 5.39 -2.57
CA PRO A 57 -2.02 6.04 -3.73
C PRO A 57 -1.48 7.46 -3.92
N GLY A 58 -1.06 7.78 -5.14
CA GLY A 58 -0.44 9.06 -5.49
C GLY A 58 1.08 9.08 -5.34
N TYR A 59 1.73 7.98 -4.93
CA TYR A 59 3.17 7.95 -4.70
C TYR A 59 3.83 6.68 -5.24
N LEU A 60 5.06 6.82 -5.72
CA LEU A 60 5.97 5.72 -6.02
C LEU A 60 7.39 6.06 -5.56
N PHE A 61 8.23 5.04 -5.42
CA PHE A 61 9.64 5.20 -5.09
C PHE A 61 10.49 5.06 -6.35
N ILE A 62 11.56 5.83 -6.44
CA ILE A 62 12.54 5.80 -7.54
C ILE A 62 13.95 5.75 -6.95
N GLU A 63 14.82 4.90 -7.46
CA GLU A 63 16.23 4.85 -7.07
C GLU A 63 17.04 5.71 -8.03
N LEU A 64 17.81 6.65 -7.49
CA LEU A 64 18.61 7.58 -8.28
C LEU A 64 19.99 7.77 -7.66
N ASP A 65 20.97 7.88 -8.53
CA ASP A 65 22.29 8.39 -8.24
C ASP A 65 22.34 9.91 -8.47
N THR A 66 22.86 10.68 -7.51
CA THR A 66 22.95 12.13 -7.64
C THR A 66 24.01 12.61 -8.64
N SER A 67 24.97 11.75 -8.99
CA SER A 67 26.10 12.05 -9.86
C SER A 67 25.97 11.46 -11.26
N GLN A 68 25.33 10.29 -11.40
CA GLN A 68 25.25 9.57 -12.67
C GLN A 68 23.90 9.70 -13.37
N ASP A 69 22.80 9.77 -12.62
CA ASP A 69 21.48 9.77 -13.23
C ASP A 69 21.05 11.17 -13.65
N ASN A 70 20.25 11.24 -14.72
CA ASN A 70 19.63 12.49 -15.14
C ASN A 70 18.28 12.66 -14.45
N TRP A 71 18.13 13.70 -13.63
CA TRP A 71 16.91 13.94 -12.86
C TRP A 71 15.89 14.80 -13.62
N MET A 72 16.32 15.54 -14.64
CA MET A 72 15.48 16.49 -15.37
C MET A 72 14.25 15.87 -16.04
N PRO A 73 14.32 14.68 -16.68
CA PRO A 73 13.19 14.09 -17.39
C PRO A 73 12.03 13.72 -16.46
N ILE A 74 12.31 13.35 -15.21
CA ILE A 74 11.34 12.79 -14.26
C ILE A 74 10.12 13.70 -14.09
N ARG A 75 10.34 15.02 -13.99
CA ARG A 75 9.25 16.01 -13.84
C ARG A 75 8.36 16.10 -15.08
N SER A 76 8.91 15.84 -16.26
CA SER A 76 8.18 15.83 -17.53
C SER A 76 7.57 14.48 -17.89
N THR A 77 7.82 13.43 -17.08
CA THR A 77 7.32 12.09 -17.33
C THR A 77 5.80 12.01 -17.16
N ARG A 78 5.13 11.36 -18.10
CA ARG A 78 3.66 11.21 -18.08
C ARG A 78 3.22 10.41 -16.86
N GLY A 79 2.32 10.98 -16.06
CA GLY A 79 1.86 10.38 -14.80
C GLY A 79 2.57 10.93 -13.58
N VAL A 80 3.72 11.60 -13.73
CA VAL A 80 4.43 12.26 -12.64
C VAL A 80 3.89 13.68 -12.43
N SER A 81 3.78 14.08 -11.16
CA SER A 81 3.54 15.46 -10.74
C SER A 81 4.87 16.13 -10.38
N GLN A 82 5.61 15.54 -9.44
CA GLN A 82 6.89 16.06 -8.97
C GLN A 82 7.66 15.03 -8.12
N ILE A 83 8.96 15.23 -7.95
CA ILE A 83 9.74 14.60 -6.88
C ILE A 83 9.40 15.32 -5.58
N VAL A 84 9.17 14.58 -4.50
CA VAL A 84 8.92 15.14 -3.17
C VAL A 84 10.21 15.72 -2.60
N ARG A 85 10.09 16.94 -2.09
CA ARG A 85 11.18 17.72 -1.55
C ARG A 85 10.84 18.19 -0.15
N PHE A 86 11.87 18.29 0.68
CA PHE A 86 11.82 19.07 1.91
C PHE A 86 12.62 20.35 1.65
N ASP A 87 11.97 21.51 1.75
CA ASP A 87 12.45 22.78 1.22
C ASP A 87 12.87 22.67 -0.26
N SER A 88 14.15 22.86 -0.56
CA SER A 88 14.72 22.82 -1.90
C SER A 88 15.33 21.48 -2.28
N GLN A 89 15.46 20.54 -1.33
CA GLN A 89 16.18 19.28 -1.54
C GLN A 89 15.24 18.08 -1.69
N PRO A 90 15.50 17.17 -2.65
CA PRO A 90 14.79 15.88 -2.72
C PRO A 90 14.92 15.11 -1.41
N LEU A 91 13.80 14.54 -0.95
CA LEU A 91 13.79 13.76 0.28
C LEU A 91 14.26 12.34 -0.01
N ALA A 92 15.46 12.00 0.49
CA ALA A 92 15.98 10.64 0.44
C ALA A 92 15.21 9.73 1.41
N VAL A 93 14.79 8.57 0.91
CA VAL A 93 14.16 7.49 1.66
C VAL A 93 15.24 6.48 2.00
N PRO A 94 15.44 6.13 3.29
CA PRO A 94 16.43 5.12 3.66
C PRO A 94 16.10 3.76 3.02
N SER A 95 17.10 3.07 2.48
CA SER A 95 16.90 1.74 1.87
C SER A 95 16.28 0.74 2.84
N SER A 96 16.53 0.87 4.15
CA SER A 96 15.89 0.04 5.18
C SER A 96 14.36 0.18 5.23
N VAL A 97 13.81 1.33 4.84
CA VAL A 97 12.36 1.54 4.68
C VAL A 97 11.86 0.81 3.44
N ILE A 98 12.59 0.92 2.33
CA ILE A 98 12.27 0.23 1.08
C ILE A 98 12.28 -1.28 1.26
N GLU A 99 13.29 -1.82 1.93
CA GLU A 99 13.37 -3.25 2.24
C GLU A 99 12.22 -3.71 3.14
N LYS A 100 11.79 -2.89 4.12
CA LYS A 100 10.58 -3.19 4.92
C LYS A 100 9.31 -3.15 4.11
N ILE A 101 9.22 -2.29 3.11
CA ILE A 101 8.06 -2.20 2.21
C ILE A 101 8.04 -3.39 1.26
N ARG A 102 9.18 -3.74 0.65
CA ARG A 102 9.34 -4.94 -0.20
C ARG A 102 9.08 -6.22 0.59
N SER A 103 9.58 -6.30 1.82
CA SER A 103 9.34 -7.46 2.69
C SER A 103 7.92 -7.50 3.19
N ARG A 104 7.22 -6.37 3.38
CA ARG A 104 5.75 -6.36 3.54
C ARG A 104 5.03 -6.78 2.28
N ASP A 105 5.44 -6.38 1.09
CA ASP A 105 4.87 -6.91 -0.16
C ASP A 105 5.00 -8.46 -0.22
N ALA A 106 6.09 -9.01 0.35
CA ALA A 106 6.30 -10.45 0.52
C ALA A 106 5.66 -11.07 1.78
N ALA A 107 5.33 -10.25 2.80
CA ALA A 107 4.87 -10.65 4.14
C ALA A 107 3.57 -9.96 4.55
N ILE A 108 2.73 -9.53 3.60
CA ILE A 108 1.29 -9.51 3.78
C ILE A 108 0.87 -10.98 3.76
N ALA A 109 1.35 -11.75 4.74
CA ALA A 109 0.52 -12.78 5.31
C ALA A 109 -0.74 -12.02 5.74
N PRO A 110 -1.92 -12.42 5.25
CA PRO A 110 -3.15 -11.80 5.69
C PRO A 110 -3.14 -11.76 7.22
N LEU A 111 -3.36 -10.58 7.82
CA LEU A 111 -3.50 -10.50 9.29
C LEU A 111 -4.57 -11.49 9.79
N PHE A 112 -5.54 -11.78 8.91
CA PHE A 112 -6.55 -12.82 9.03
C PHE A 112 -6.75 -13.52 7.69
N GLU A 113 -6.93 -14.84 7.71
CA GLU A 113 -7.29 -15.62 6.52
C GLU A 113 -8.80 -15.54 6.25
N THR A 114 -9.21 -15.53 4.97
CA THR A 114 -10.63 -15.61 4.62
C THR A 114 -11.24 -16.89 5.20
N GLY A 115 -12.33 -16.77 5.94
CA GLY A 115 -12.94 -17.88 6.69
C GLY A 115 -12.48 -18.00 8.14
N GLU A 116 -11.46 -17.21 8.56
CA GLU A 116 -10.98 -17.20 9.93
C GLU A 116 -12.01 -16.59 10.88
N ARG A 117 -12.17 -17.21 12.06
CA ARG A 117 -13.00 -16.66 13.13
C ARG A 117 -12.27 -15.51 13.82
N VAL A 118 -12.95 -14.37 13.87
CA VAL A 118 -12.46 -13.16 14.52
C VAL A 118 -13.48 -12.62 15.51
N ARG A 119 -13.03 -11.81 16.46
CA ARG A 119 -13.86 -11.13 17.44
C ARG A 119 -13.79 -9.62 17.21
N ILE A 120 -14.95 -8.99 17.06
CA ILE A 120 -15.12 -7.54 16.92
C ILE A 120 -15.35 -6.97 18.33
N GLY A 121 -14.50 -6.05 18.78
CA GLY A 121 -14.69 -5.40 20.07
C GLY A 121 -13.44 -4.70 20.58
N ILE A 122 -13.63 -3.86 21.59
CA ILE A 122 -12.52 -3.24 22.33
C ILE A 122 -11.93 -4.31 23.27
N SER A 123 -10.61 -4.33 23.40
CA SER A 123 -9.89 -5.20 24.34
C SER A 123 -10.53 -5.11 25.73
N GLY A 124 -10.97 -6.25 26.29
CA GLY A 124 -11.64 -6.33 27.59
C GLY A 124 -13.17 -6.35 27.57
N SER A 125 -13.82 -6.38 26.40
CA SER A 125 -15.28 -6.57 26.25
C SER A 125 -15.62 -7.96 25.68
N PRO A 126 -16.84 -8.50 25.90
CA PRO A 126 -17.23 -9.81 25.37
C PRO A 126 -17.16 -9.94 23.84
N GLY A 127 -17.14 -8.81 23.11
CA GLY A 127 -17.03 -8.76 21.66
C GLY A 127 -18.17 -9.47 20.92
N VAL A 128 -18.15 -9.37 19.59
CA VAL A 128 -19.07 -10.06 18.68
C VAL A 128 -18.26 -10.98 17.77
N GLU A 129 -18.66 -12.24 17.69
CA GLU A 129 -18.02 -13.20 16.78
C GLU A 129 -18.40 -12.91 15.33
N ALA A 130 -17.40 -12.99 14.45
CA ALA A 130 -17.59 -12.86 13.02
C ALA A 130 -16.57 -13.72 12.26
N ILE A 131 -16.84 -13.93 10.98
CA ILE A 131 -15.90 -14.61 10.07
C ILE A 131 -15.24 -13.52 9.22
N PHE A 132 -13.91 -13.52 9.17
CA PHE A 132 -13.18 -12.61 8.30
C PHE A 132 -13.42 -12.98 6.83
N GLU A 133 -13.87 -12.01 6.04
CA GLU A 133 -14.12 -12.22 4.60
C GLU A 133 -13.00 -11.61 3.77
N ALA A 134 -12.68 -10.32 3.99
CA ALA A 134 -11.61 -9.62 3.28
C ALA A 134 -11.15 -8.33 3.97
N ILE A 135 -10.03 -7.75 3.53
CA ILE A 135 -9.59 -6.40 3.90
C ILE A 135 -10.28 -5.36 3.00
N ASP A 136 -10.77 -4.24 3.56
CA ASP A 136 -11.41 -3.11 2.87
C ASP A 136 -10.55 -1.83 3.01
N GLY A 137 -9.46 -1.77 2.25
CA GLY A 137 -8.48 -0.67 2.24
C GLY A 137 -7.28 -0.98 3.14
N THR A 138 -6.68 0.03 3.74
CA THR A 138 -5.54 -0.14 4.67
C THR A 138 -5.96 -0.32 6.13
N GLU A 139 -7.13 0.21 6.52
CA GLU A 139 -7.52 0.33 7.93
C GLU A 139 -8.82 -0.39 8.28
N ARG A 140 -9.52 -0.98 7.31
CA ARG A 140 -10.83 -1.62 7.55
C ARG A 140 -10.85 -3.04 7.01
N VAL A 141 -11.74 -3.85 7.55
CA VAL A 141 -11.97 -5.25 7.18
C VAL A 141 -13.45 -5.53 7.06
N ILE A 142 -13.79 -6.43 6.14
CA ILE A 142 -15.13 -6.96 5.90
C ILE A 142 -15.28 -8.25 6.69
N LEU A 143 -16.32 -8.29 7.50
CA LEU A 143 -16.63 -9.42 8.37
C LEU A 143 -18.06 -9.89 8.10
N LEU A 144 -18.24 -11.20 8.13
CA LEU A 144 -19.53 -11.87 8.07
C LEU A 144 -20.01 -12.17 9.49
N LEU A 145 -21.08 -11.51 9.91
CA LEU A 145 -21.74 -11.77 11.18
C LEU A 145 -22.93 -12.69 10.95
N ASN A 146 -23.10 -13.65 11.85
CA ASN A 146 -24.33 -14.43 11.94
C ASN A 146 -25.10 -14.00 13.19
N LEU A 147 -26.11 -13.15 13.01
CA LEU A 147 -26.96 -12.64 14.08
C LEU A 147 -28.38 -13.12 13.85
N LEU A 148 -28.97 -13.81 14.83
CA LEU A 148 -30.37 -14.26 14.77
C LEU A 148 -30.69 -15.10 13.52
N HIS A 149 -29.77 -16.00 13.12
CA HIS A 149 -29.87 -16.82 11.90
C HIS A 149 -29.92 -15.99 10.60
N ARG A 150 -29.43 -14.75 10.63
CA ARG A 150 -29.25 -13.91 9.43
C ARG A 150 -27.78 -13.56 9.28
N GLU A 151 -27.27 -13.81 8.09
CA GLU A 151 -25.94 -13.40 7.69
C GLU A 151 -25.94 -11.93 7.29
N SER A 152 -25.04 -11.14 7.89
CA SER A 152 -24.86 -9.72 7.60
C SER A 152 -23.39 -9.39 7.44
N ARG A 153 -23.04 -8.71 6.35
CA ARG A 153 -21.68 -8.23 6.09
C ARG A 153 -21.52 -6.83 6.65
N VAL A 154 -20.45 -6.62 7.42
CA VAL A 154 -20.11 -5.29 7.98
C VAL A 154 -18.66 -4.95 7.67
N SER A 155 -18.41 -3.65 7.44
CA SER A 155 -17.05 -3.10 7.34
C SER A 155 -16.72 -2.44 8.67
N VAL A 156 -15.61 -2.81 9.32
CA VAL A 156 -15.15 -2.27 10.61
C VAL A 156 -13.65 -1.96 10.58
N PRO A 157 -13.15 -1.03 11.43
CA PRO A 157 -11.71 -0.79 11.55
C PRO A 157 -10.95 -2.04 12.02
N ILE A 158 -9.80 -2.33 11.42
CA ILE A 158 -8.96 -3.49 11.76
C ILE A 158 -8.49 -3.47 13.22
N THR A 159 -8.35 -2.27 13.80
CA THR A 159 -7.97 -2.07 15.20
C THR A 159 -9.00 -2.57 16.21
N GLN A 160 -10.25 -2.80 15.78
CA GLN A 160 -11.33 -3.34 16.60
C GLN A 160 -11.50 -4.86 16.41
N VAL A 161 -10.60 -5.50 15.67
CA VAL A 161 -10.71 -6.92 15.31
C VAL A 161 -9.53 -7.67 15.92
N ALA A 162 -9.85 -8.71 16.69
CA ALA A 162 -8.88 -9.61 17.29
C ALA A 162 -9.12 -11.05 16.81
N ARG A 163 -8.05 -11.85 16.73
CA ARG A 163 -8.14 -13.28 16.44
C ARG A 163 -8.94 -13.97 17.55
N PHE A 164 -9.87 -14.84 17.16
CA PHE A 164 -10.59 -15.65 18.13
C PHE A 164 -9.63 -16.71 18.66
N ALA A 165 -9.25 -16.61 19.94
CA ALA A 165 -8.46 -17.64 20.64
C ALA A 165 -9.35 -18.81 21.04
#